data_AF-G5ACV4-F1
#
_entry.id   AF-G5ACV4-F1
#
_cell.length_a   1.000
_cell.length_b   1.000
_cell.length_c   1.000
_cell.angle_alpha   90.00
_cell.angle_beta   90.00
_cell.angle_gamma   90.00
#
_symmetry.space_group_name_H-M   'P 1'
#
loop_
_entity.id
_entity.type
_entity.pdbx_description
1 polymer ?
#
loop_
_entity_poly.entity_id
_entity_poly.type
_entity_poly.pdbx_seq_one_letter_code
_entity_poly.pdbx_strand_id
1 'polypeptide(L)'
;EVYCGKKAHMNGPQTIDDKSGPAAVFRNLEMVLPRDRQAHHVVVIDRFYTSVALALELLAKKIFVVGTIQPRRIGFPTALKEKRKKRPSEIPRGSYKLARSKTVPEMSACCWWDSKPVHLLATGASLQELTIGTTTMRLEKYEGAKEVCAI
;
A
#
# COMPACT_ATOMS: atom_id res chain seq x y z
N GLU A 1 -18.15 -12.08 -3.84
CA GLU A 1 -18.09 -13.36 -3.09
C GLU A 1 -18.25 -13.05 -1.59
N VAL A 2 -19.20 -13.70 -0.90
CA VAL A 2 -19.42 -13.50 0.55
C VAL A 2 -18.52 -14.47 1.32
N TYR A 3 -17.63 -13.94 2.15
CA TYR A 3 -16.75 -14.76 2.99
C TYR A 3 -17.53 -15.36 4.16
N CYS A 4 -17.84 -16.65 4.09
CA CYS A 4 -18.58 -17.39 5.12
C CYS A 4 -17.68 -18.02 6.21
N GLY A 5 -16.39 -17.66 6.28
CA GLY A 5 -15.43 -18.21 7.24
C GLY A 5 -14.90 -19.62 6.90
N LYS A 6 -13.70 -19.94 7.37
CA LYS A 6 -13.16 -21.33 7.43
C LYS A 6 -12.35 -21.51 8.71
N LYS A 7 -12.55 -22.66 9.40
CA LYS A 7 -11.83 -23.04 10.63
C LYS A 7 -10.31 -23.00 10.38
N ALA A 8 -9.60 -22.16 11.13
CA ALA A 8 -8.18 -21.93 10.96
C ALA A 8 -7.35 -23.17 11.32
N HIS A 9 -6.29 -23.43 10.55
CA HIS A 9 -5.08 -24.02 11.11
C HIS A 9 -3.92 -23.07 10.85
N MET A 10 -3.52 -22.36 11.90
CA MET A 10 -2.26 -21.64 11.98
C MET A 10 -1.13 -22.67 12.05
N ASN A 11 -0.04 -22.44 11.30
CA ASN A 11 1.20 -23.23 11.20
C ASN A 11 1.27 -24.21 10.02
N GLY A 12 1.48 -23.66 8.83
CA GLY A 12 1.92 -24.39 7.63
C GLY A 12 2.53 -23.41 6.61
N PRO A 13 3.33 -23.89 5.63
CA PRO A 13 3.84 -23.05 4.56
C PRO A 13 2.68 -22.30 3.89
N GLN A 14 2.88 -21.05 3.47
CA GLN A 14 1.86 -20.29 2.74
C GLN A 14 1.49 -21.04 1.45
N THR A 15 0.43 -21.84 1.50
CA THR A 15 -0.20 -22.41 0.32
C THR A 15 -0.80 -21.25 -0.47
N ILE A 16 -0.52 -21.17 -1.77
CA ILE A 16 -1.16 -20.22 -2.66
C ILE A 16 -2.64 -20.62 -2.73
N ASP A 17 -3.49 -19.94 -1.97
CA ASP A 17 -4.94 -20.13 -2.02
C ASP A 17 -5.51 -19.21 -3.10
N ASP A 18 -5.74 -19.75 -4.29
CA ASP A 18 -6.31 -19.01 -5.43
C ASP A 18 -7.77 -18.56 -5.19
N LYS A 19 -8.40 -19.03 -4.11
CA LYS A 19 -9.78 -18.66 -3.76
C LYS A 19 -9.85 -17.47 -2.82
N SER A 20 -8.78 -17.09 -2.13
CA SER A 20 -8.79 -15.99 -1.15
C SER A 20 -7.64 -14.99 -1.33
N GLY A 21 -7.60 -13.97 -0.46
CA GLY A 21 -6.50 -13.00 -0.44
C GLY A 21 -6.37 -12.20 -1.75
N PRO A 22 -5.13 -11.89 -2.20
CA PRO A 22 -4.90 -11.05 -3.37
C PRO A 22 -5.55 -11.57 -4.66
N ALA A 23 -5.52 -12.88 -4.91
CA ALA A 23 -6.08 -13.50 -6.11
C ALA A 23 -7.61 -13.32 -6.20
N ALA A 24 -8.30 -13.40 -5.05
CA ALA A 24 -9.73 -13.14 -4.99
C ALA A 24 -10.08 -11.68 -5.32
N VAL A 25 -9.25 -10.72 -4.89
CA VAL A 25 -9.44 -9.31 -5.25
C VAL A 25 -9.34 -9.12 -6.75
N PHE A 26 -8.29 -9.65 -7.38
CA PHE A 26 -8.10 -9.55 -8.82
C PHE A 26 -9.29 -10.11 -9.60
N ARG A 27 -9.71 -11.35 -9.30
CA ARG A 27 -10.89 -12.00 -9.91
C ARG A 27 -12.17 -11.19 -9.73
N ASN A 28 -12.42 -10.69 -8.51
CA ASN A 28 -13.63 -9.93 -8.22
C ASN A 28 -13.65 -8.59 -8.97
N LEU A 29 -12.50 -7.92 -9.07
CA LEU A 29 -12.38 -6.66 -9.81
C LEU A 29 -12.58 -6.87 -11.32
N GLU A 30 -12.11 -7.98 -11.90
CA GLU A 30 -12.38 -8.30 -13.30
C GLU A 30 -13.87 -8.50 -13.61
N MET A 31 -14.67 -8.93 -12.62
CA MET A 31 -16.12 -9.08 -12.78
C MET A 31 -16.88 -7.77 -12.58
N VAL A 32 -16.40 -6.91 -11.68
CA VAL A 32 -17.11 -5.68 -11.28
C VAL A 32 -16.76 -4.49 -12.16
N LEU A 33 -15.49 -4.39 -12.59
CA LEU A 33 -15.05 -3.25 -13.38
C LEU A 33 -15.49 -3.42 -14.84
N PRO A 34 -16.00 -2.35 -15.46
CA PRO A 34 -16.38 -2.40 -16.87
C PRO A 34 -15.16 -2.72 -17.73
N ARG A 35 -15.36 -3.48 -18.81
CA ARG A 35 -14.29 -3.82 -19.77
C ARG A 35 -13.81 -2.63 -20.60
N ASP A 36 -14.32 -1.42 -20.32
CA ASP A 36 -13.94 -0.22 -21.02
C ASP A 36 -12.47 0.11 -20.71
N ARG A 37 -11.61 -0.11 -21.71
CA ARG A 37 -10.15 0.03 -21.62
C ARG A 37 -9.67 1.48 -21.47
N GLN A 38 -10.58 2.44 -21.51
CA GLN A 38 -10.26 3.87 -21.43
C GLN A 38 -10.41 4.44 -20.01
N ALA A 39 -11.14 3.78 -19.11
CA ALA A 39 -11.31 4.26 -17.74
C ALA A 39 -10.13 3.87 -16.84
N HIS A 40 -9.61 4.84 -16.09
CA HIS A 40 -8.64 4.60 -15.02
C HIS A 40 -9.39 4.40 -13.70
N HIS A 41 -9.17 3.27 -13.04
CA HIS A 41 -9.81 2.96 -11.76
C HIS A 41 -8.78 3.04 -10.63
N VAL A 42 -9.20 3.50 -9.45
CA VAL A 42 -8.40 3.42 -8.23
C VAL A 42 -9.13 2.51 -7.25
N VAL A 43 -8.43 1.51 -6.72
CA VAL A 43 -8.97 0.60 -5.71
C VAL A 43 -8.22 0.80 -4.41
N VAL A 44 -8.98 1.03 -3.34
CA VAL A 44 -8.45 1.07 -1.98
C VAL A 44 -8.61 -0.31 -1.35
N ILE A 45 -7.49 -0.94 -0.99
CA ILE A 45 -7.47 -2.31 -0.47
C ILE A 45 -6.93 -2.37 0.96
N ASP A 46 -7.53 -3.28 1.75
CA ASP A 46 -7.08 -3.57 3.10
C ASP A 46 -5.76 -4.36 3.13
N ARG A 47 -5.03 -4.22 4.23
CA ARG A 47 -3.73 -4.84 4.53
C ARG A 47 -3.66 -6.33 4.26
N PHE A 48 -4.73 -7.07 4.51
CA PHE A 48 -4.74 -8.51 4.28
C PHE A 48 -4.57 -8.86 2.80
N TYR A 49 -5.20 -8.07 1.92
CA TYR A 49 -5.27 -8.30 0.48
C TYR A 49 -4.13 -7.64 -0.30
N THR A 50 -3.50 -6.60 0.26
CA THR A 50 -2.42 -5.87 -0.41
C THR A 50 -1.15 -6.71 -0.52
N SER A 51 -0.61 -6.82 -1.74
CA SER A 51 0.71 -7.36 -2.05
C SER A 51 1.32 -6.62 -3.24
N VAL A 52 2.65 -6.67 -3.38
CA VAL A 52 3.35 -6.04 -4.52
C VAL A 52 2.98 -6.70 -5.84
N ALA A 53 2.87 -8.03 -5.87
CA ALA A 53 2.45 -8.77 -7.06
C ALA A 53 1.05 -8.32 -7.53
N LEU A 54 0.07 -8.25 -6.63
CA LEU A 54 -1.27 -7.76 -6.95
C LEU A 54 -1.25 -6.33 -7.48
N ALA A 55 -0.46 -5.44 -6.87
CA ALA A 55 -0.36 -4.06 -7.32
C ALA A 55 0.20 -3.94 -8.74
N LEU A 56 1.16 -4.80 -9.12
CA LEU A 56 1.72 -4.86 -10.47
C LEU A 56 0.71 -5.42 -11.49
N GLU A 57 0.00 -6.50 -11.13
CA GLU A 57 -1.03 -7.09 -11.98
C GLU A 57 -2.18 -6.11 -12.26
N LEU A 58 -2.62 -5.37 -11.23
CA LEU A 58 -3.65 -4.35 -11.37
C LEU A 58 -3.14 -3.14 -12.17
N LEU A 59 -1.90 -2.71 -11.96
CA LEU A 59 -1.29 -1.64 -12.73
C LEU A 59 -1.23 -1.97 -14.24
N ALA A 60 -0.89 -3.21 -14.59
CA ALA A 60 -0.89 -3.68 -15.98
C ALA A 60 -2.28 -3.59 -16.66
N LYS A 61 -3.36 -3.61 -15.86
CA LYS A 61 -4.75 -3.42 -16.30
C LYS A 61 -5.24 -1.97 -16.18
N LYS A 62 -4.36 -1.00 -15.92
CA LYS A 62 -4.69 0.41 -15.64
C LYS A 62 -5.59 0.60 -14.41
N ILE A 63 -5.53 -0.33 -13.47
CA ILE A 63 -6.18 -0.23 -12.17
C ILE A 63 -5.11 0.18 -11.14
N PHE A 64 -5.20 1.40 -10.67
CA PHE A 64 -4.34 1.93 -9.62
C PHE A 64 -4.76 1.41 -8.26
N VAL A 65 -3.80 1.24 -7.37
CA VAL A 65 -3.98 0.63 -6.06
C VAL A 65 -3.48 1.60 -5.01
N VAL A 66 -4.23 1.73 -3.92
CA VAL A 66 -3.75 2.35 -2.68
C VAL A 66 -4.15 1.44 -1.54
N GLY A 67 -3.22 1.11 -0.65
CA GLY A 67 -3.57 0.27 0.47
C GLY A 67 -2.49 0.22 1.52
N THR A 68 -2.91 -0.15 2.73
CA THR A 68 -1.94 -0.58 3.74
C THR A 68 -1.35 -1.92 3.33
N ILE A 69 -0.11 -2.21 3.71
CA ILE A 69 0.57 -3.48 3.36
C ILE A 69 1.24 -4.08 4.60
N GLN A 70 1.32 -5.41 4.65
CA GLN A 70 2.13 -6.08 5.66
C GLN A 70 3.62 -5.97 5.26
N PRO A 71 4.51 -5.44 6.12
CA PRO A 71 5.94 -5.26 5.79
C PRO A 71 6.68 -6.57 5.48
N ARG A 72 6.10 -7.70 5.89
CA ARG A 72 6.61 -9.05 5.63
C ARG A 72 6.30 -9.55 4.22
N ARG A 73 5.44 -8.86 3.44
CA ARG A 73 5.17 -9.23 2.04
C ARG A 73 6.44 -9.10 1.20
N ILE A 74 6.62 -10.05 0.29
CA ILE A 74 7.71 -10.05 -0.68
C ILE A 74 7.59 -8.81 -1.57
N GLY A 75 8.73 -8.21 -1.93
CA GLY A 75 8.80 -7.01 -2.76
C GLY A 75 8.64 -5.68 -2.00
N PHE A 76 8.20 -5.68 -0.73
CA PHE A 76 8.14 -4.44 0.04
C PHE A 76 9.56 -3.95 0.39
N PRO A 77 9.90 -2.66 0.15
CA PRO A 77 11.25 -2.14 0.30
C PRO A 77 11.76 -2.27 1.74
N THR A 78 12.94 -2.86 1.89
CA THR A 78 13.59 -3.09 3.19
C THR A 78 13.88 -1.79 3.94
N ALA A 79 14.24 -0.72 3.21
CA ALA A 79 14.50 0.60 3.78
C ALA A 79 13.29 1.23 4.49
N LEU A 80 12.07 0.81 4.15
CA LEU A 80 10.84 1.28 4.80
C LEU A 80 10.34 0.32 5.88
N LYS A 81 10.99 -0.82 6.11
CA LYS A 81 10.55 -1.80 7.12
C LYS A 81 10.98 -1.33 8.50
N GLU A 82 10.00 -0.84 9.26
CA GLU A 82 10.24 -0.44 10.63
C GLU A 82 10.17 -1.64 11.58
N LYS A 83 11.21 -1.80 12.41
CA LYS A 83 11.27 -2.88 13.42
C LYS A 83 10.53 -2.50 14.70
N ARG A 84 10.42 -1.20 14.98
CA ARG A 84 9.78 -0.64 16.18
C ARG A 84 8.26 -0.78 16.08
N LYS A 85 7.61 -1.28 17.13
CA LYS A 85 6.15 -1.45 17.17
C LYS A 85 5.39 -0.15 17.50
N LYS A 86 6.08 0.82 18.09
CA LYS A 86 5.53 2.11 18.53
C LYS A 86 6.44 3.23 18.02
N ARG A 87 5.85 4.41 17.81
CA ARG A 87 6.60 5.61 17.43
C ARG A 87 7.49 6.08 18.59
N PRO A 88 8.80 6.28 18.37
CA PRO A 88 9.69 6.94 19.33
C PRO A 88 9.28 8.39 19.58
N SER A 89 9.62 8.92 20.76
CA SER A 89 9.40 10.32 21.13
C SER A 89 10.06 11.32 20.18
N GLU A 90 11.23 10.95 19.65
CA GLU A 90 12.07 11.81 18.81
C GLU A 90 11.49 11.98 17.40
N ILE A 91 10.60 11.07 16.98
CA ILE A 91 10.00 11.09 15.66
C ILE A 91 8.65 11.82 15.76
N PRO A 92 8.47 12.97 15.08
CA PRO A 92 7.18 13.65 15.05
C PRO A 92 6.08 12.76 14.49
N ARG A 93 4.90 12.80 15.13
CA ARG A 93 3.70 12.17 14.58
C ARG A 93 3.37 12.83 13.24
N GLY A 94 3.02 12.05 12.24
CA GLY A 94 2.75 12.53 10.89
C GLY A 94 3.94 12.42 9.94
N SER A 95 5.16 12.23 10.46
CA SER A 95 6.36 12.06 9.63
C SER A 95 6.26 10.80 8.77
N TYR A 96 6.95 10.81 7.63
CA TYR A 96 6.93 9.68 6.71
C TYR A 96 8.26 9.49 5.98
N LYS A 97 8.49 8.25 5.53
CA LYS A 97 9.52 7.88 4.57
C LYS A 97 8.86 7.35 3.31
N LEU A 98 9.34 7.74 2.15
CA LEU A 98 8.83 7.30 0.84
C LEU A 98 9.93 6.60 0.05
N ALA A 99 9.53 5.59 -0.71
CA ALA A 99 10.39 4.94 -1.71
C ALA A 99 9.61 4.80 -3.01
N ARG A 100 10.28 5.01 -4.14
CA ARG A 100 9.76 4.76 -5.48
C ARG A 100 10.53 3.63 -6.12
N SER A 101 9.85 2.75 -6.84
CA SER A 101 10.51 1.69 -7.61
C SER A 101 11.30 2.28 -8.78
N LYS A 102 12.55 1.83 -8.97
CA LYS A 102 13.33 2.18 -10.17
C LYS A 102 12.77 1.52 -11.43
N THR A 103 12.33 0.27 -11.29
CA THR A 103 11.82 -0.53 -12.41
C THR A 103 10.40 -0.17 -12.79
N VAL A 104 9.57 0.23 -11.82
CA VAL A 104 8.16 0.60 -12.03
C VAL A 104 7.90 1.98 -11.40
N PRO A 105 8.23 3.09 -12.09
CA PRO A 105 8.17 4.44 -11.54
C PRO A 105 6.80 4.85 -10.97
N GLU A 106 5.72 4.26 -11.48
CA GLU A 106 4.35 4.45 -11.00
C GLU A 106 4.11 3.82 -9.64
N MET A 107 4.95 2.89 -9.18
CA MET A 107 4.83 2.23 -7.90
C MET A 107 5.66 2.94 -6.83
N SER A 108 4.99 3.29 -5.74
CA SER A 108 5.60 3.92 -4.57
C SER A 108 5.13 3.24 -3.28
N ALA A 109 5.98 3.29 -2.26
CA ALA A 109 5.69 2.77 -0.95
C ALA A 109 6.00 3.83 0.11
N CYS A 110 5.29 3.78 1.23
CA CYS A 110 5.45 4.73 2.33
C CYS A 110 5.49 4.00 3.66
N CYS A 111 6.31 4.49 4.59
CA CYS A 111 6.14 4.25 6.02
C CYS A 111 5.75 5.56 6.68
N TRP A 112 4.53 5.63 7.21
CA TRP A 112 3.97 6.78 7.90
C TRP A 112 3.91 6.54 9.41
N TRP A 113 4.34 7.55 10.17
CA TRP A 113 4.44 7.48 11.63
C TRP A 113 3.21 8.07 12.32
N ASP A 114 2.34 7.18 12.78
CA ASP A 114 1.25 7.52 13.69
C ASP A 114 1.62 7.16 15.15
N SER A 115 0.75 6.51 15.93
CA SER A 115 1.11 5.89 17.21
C SER A 115 2.00 4.64 16.98
N LYS A 116 1.84 4.04 15.80
CA LYS A 116 2.57 2.87 15.30
C LYS A 116 2.96 3.13 13.84
N PRO A 117 3.99 2.48 13.29
CA PRO A 117 4.34 2.64 11.89
C PRO A 117 3.26 1.99 11.00
N VAL A 118 2.73 2.78 10.07
CA VAL A 118 1.76 2.34 9.06
C VAL A 118 2.50 2.25 7.73
N HIS A 119 2.42 1.08 7.10
CA HIS A 119 3.09 0.84 5.83
C HIS A 119 2.07 0.83 4.71
N LEU A 120 2.33 1.59 3.66
CA LEU A 120 1.44 1.80 2.53
C LEU A 120 2.14 1.39 1.23
N LEU A 121 1.36 0.91 0.29
CA LEU A 121 1.75 0.68 -1.10
C LEU A 121 0.75 1.41 -2.00
N ALA A 122 1.26 2.10 -3.00
CA ALA A 122 0.44 2.79 -3.99
C ALA A 122 1.00 2.64 -5.41
N THR A 123 0.12 2.61 -6.40
CA THR A 123 0.46 2.74 -7.82
C THR A 123 -0.23 3.97 -8.42
N GLY A 124 0.45 4.66 -9.34
CA GLY A 124 -0.03 5.91 -9.94
C GLY A 124 0.01 7.13 -9.02
N ALA A 125 0.59 7.01 -7.82
CA ALA A 125 0.65 8.11 -6.86
C ALA A 125 1.77 9.11 -7.19
N SER A 126 1.42 10.40 -7.23
CA SER A 126 2.43 11.47 -7.28
C SER A 126 3.17 11.55 -5.94
N LEU A 127 4.49 11.73 -6.01
CA LEU A 127 5.33 12.01 -4.83
C LEU A 127 5.67 13.50 -4.73
N GLN A 128 5.03 14.34 -5.54
CA GLN A 128 5.18 15.78 -5.43
C GLN A 128 4.51 16.26 -4.14
N GLU A 129 5.28 16.99 -3.35
CA GLU A 129 4.75 17.65 -2.16
C GLU A 129 3.91 18.84 -2.60
N LEU A 130 2.64 18.84 -2.20
CA LEU A 130 1.71 19.95 -2.43
C LEU A 130 1.32 20.53 -1.07
N THR A 131 1.56 21.83 -0.89
CA THR A 131 1.05 22.56 0.27
C THR A 131 -0.38 22.97 -0.02
N ILE A 132 -1.36 22.30 0.60
CA ILE A 132 -2.76 22.73 0.54
C ILE A 132 -2.96 23.80 1.62
N GLY A 133 -3.26 25.03 1.22
CA GLY A 133 -3.63 26.10 2.15
C GLY A 133 -4.95 25.77 2.85
N THR A 134 -4.94 25.75 4.18
CA THR A 134 -6.10 25.41 5.02
C THR A 134 -7.18 26.50 5.00
N THR A 135 -8.36 26.18 4.47
CA THR A 135 -9.62 26.58 5.14
C THR A 135 -10.06 25.37 5.97
N THR A 136 -9.57 25.34 7.22
CA THR A 136 -9.99 24.50 8.35
C THR A 136 -10.25 23.00 8.08
N MET A 137 -9.19 22.20 8.09
CA MET A 137 -9.04 21.09 9.05
C MET A 137 -7.59 21.11 9.55
N ARG A 138 -7.39 21.21 10.86
CA ARG A 138 -6.12 21.57 11.51
C ARG A 138 -5.05 20.49 11.27
N LEU A 139 -4.11 20.78 10.38
CA LEU A 139 -2.85 20.07 10.15
C LEU A 139 -1.71 21.08 10.34
N GLU A 140 -0.97 20.96 11.43
CA GLU A 140 0.25 21.75 11.66
C GLU A 140 1.42 21.10 10.91
N LYS A 141 2.21 21.94 10.22
CA LYS A 141 3.40 21.61 9.43
C LYS A 141 4.42 20.80 10.25
N TYR A 142 5.11 19.83 9.62
CA TYR A 142 6.55 19.62 9.89
C TYR A 142 7.28 18.87 8.78
N GLU A 143 8.56 19.23 8.61
CA GLU A 143 9.45 19.03 7.45
C GLU A 143 9.94 17.60 7.22
N GLY A 144 10.07 17.25 5.94
CA GLY A 144 10.41 15.93 5.44
C GLY A 144 11.90 15.55 5.57
N ALA A 145 12.15 14.41 6.18
CA ALA A 145 13.42 13.68 6.04
C ALA A 145 13.39 12.88 4.73
N LYS A 146 14.06 13.40 3.70
CA LYS A 146 14.22 12.75 2.39
C LYS A 146 15.30 11.67 2.47
N GLU A 147 14.89 10.42 2.58
CA GLU A 147 15.68 9.26 2.13
C GLU A 147 14.94 8.65 0.95
N VAL A 148 15.31 9.05 -0.27
CA VAL A 148 14.86 8.37 -1.49
C VAL A 148 15.69 7.09 -1.59
N CYS A 149 15.24 6.04 -0.91
CA CYS A 149 15.86 4.73 -1.07
C CYS A 149 15.31 4.11 -2.35
N ALA A 150 16.21 3.89 -3.29
CA ALA A 150 15.88 3.46 -4.62
C ALA A 150 15.97 1.92 -4.64
N ILE A 151 14.81 1.25 -4.64
CA ILE A 151 14.65 -0.21 -4.80
C ILE A 151 15.16 -0.64 -6.17
#